data_AF-G3I879-F1
#
_entry.id   AF-G3I879-F1
#
_cell.length_a   1.000
_cell.length_b   1.000
_cell.length_c   1.000
_cell.angle_alpha   90.00
_cell.angle_beta   90.00
_cell.angle_gamma   90.00
#
_symmetry.space_group_name_H-M   'P 1'
#
loop_
_entity.id
_entity.type
_entity.pdbx_description
1 polymer ?
#
loop_
_entity_poly.entity_id
_entity_poly.type
_entity_poly.pdbx_seq_one_letter_code
_entity_poly.pdbx_strand_id
1 'polypeptide(L)'
;MDPEVSLLLLCPPGGLSQEQVAVELSPAHDRRPLPGGDKTITAIWETRLQTQPWIFDAPKFRLHSAILASSSPQPQLLLNLGLTSYRDFLGTNWSSSASWLRQQGATDWGEKQAYLADPLGVGAILVTADDFLVFLRRSQQVAEAPGMVDVPGGHPEPQALCSGGIPQHKDLPGELVVRELFSSVLQEICDEVNVPPHTLSQPLLLGIACNETSAGRASAEFHVQSSPSNYYELLGVHPDASAEEVKRAFFTKSKELHPDRDPGNPALHSRFVELNEAYRVLSREESRRKYDHQLHSASPPESSGTRAQPKYTQETHSSWEPPNAKYWAQFHRVRPQGPESRQQQHKHNQRVLGYCLLLMVAGMSLHYVAFRKLEQVHRSFMDEKDRIITAIYNDTRARARANRARIQQERQQRPQPQKGPSPSPEGPGIVPQDSSP
;
A
#
# COMPACT_ATOMS: atom_id res chain seq x y z
N MET A 1 31.88 -2.45 23.75
CA MET A 1 31.06 -1.88 22.67
C MET A 1 31.10 -2.86 21.53
N ASP A 2 29.98 -3.00 20.81
CA ASP A 2 29.90 -3.87 19.64
C ASP A 2 30.74 -3.25 18.51
N PRO A 3 31.81 -3.92 18.01
CA PRO A 3 32.69 -3.35 16.99
C PRO A 3 32.04 -3.31 15.60
N GLU A 4 30.93 -4.02 15.40
CA GLU A 4 30.27 -4.15 14.10
C GLU A 4 29.28 -3.01 13.82
N VAL A 5 28.88 -2.26 14.85
CA VAL A 5 27.92 -1.16 14.76
C VAL A 5 28.45 0.10 15.45
N SER A 6 28.38 1.22 14.75
CA SER A 6 28.66 2.54 15.32
C SER A 6 27.44 3.47 15.20
N LEU A 7 27.19 4.32 16.20
CA LEU A 7 26.10 5.29 16.16
C LEU A 7 26.61 6.59 15.55
N LEU A 8 26.03 6.99 14.41
CA LEU A 8 26.34 8.25 13.74
C LEU A 8 25.51 9.41 14.31
N LEU A 9 24.24 9.15 14.62
CA LEU A 9 23.31 10.13 15.16
C LEU A 9 22.35 9.46 16.13
N LEU A 10 22.07 10.12 17.25
CA LEU A 10 20.94 9.81 18.13
C LEU A 10 20.01 11.02 18.17
N CYS A 11 18.73 10.81 17.85
CA CYS A 11 17.72 11.86 17.94
C CYS A 11 17.34 12.15 19.40
N PRO A 12 16.72 13.31 19.69
CA PRO A 12 16.18 13.62 21.00
C PRO A 12 15.19 12.55 21.50
N PRO A 13 14.95 12.45 22.83
CA PRO A 13 13.97 11.52 23.39
C PRO A 13 12.61 11.66 22.71
N GLY A 14 12.05 10.54 22.28
CA GLY A 14 10.79 10.51 21.51
C GLY A 14 10.97 10.48 19.99
N GLY A 15 12.19 10.64 19.47
CA GLY A 15 12.46 10.62 18.03
C GLY A 15 12.00 11.90 17.32
N LEU A 16 12.27 11.98 16.01
CA LEU A 16 11.86 13.10 15.16
C LEU A 16 10.78 12.67 14.17
N SER A 17 9.72 13.47 14.05
CA SER A 17 8.71 13.31 13.01
C SER A 17 9.23 13.79 11.64
N GLN A 18 8.48 13.46 10.59
CA GLN A 18 8.81 13.85 9.21
C GLN A 18 9.03 15.36 9.06
N GLU A 19 8.21 16.18 9.72
CA GLU A 19 8.25 17.65 9.63
C GLU A 19 9.49 18.25 10.33
N GLN A 20 10.12 17.50 11.23
CA GLN A 20 11.32 17.91 11.96
C GLN A 20 12.61 17.61 11.19
N VAL A 21 12.53 16.91 10.07
CA VAL A 21 13.68 16.49 9.25
C VAL A 21 13.66 17.24 7.92
N ALA A 22 14.82 17.78 7.54
CA ALA A 22 15.06 18.35 6.21
C ALA A 22 16.16 17.58 5.50
N VAL A 23 16.11 17.58 4.17
CA VAL A 23 17.12 16.98 3.30
C VAL A 23 17.70 18.05 2.38
N GLU A 24 19.03 18.10 2.29
CA GLU A 24 19.75 18.74 1.20
C GLU A 24 20.30 17.66 0.26
N LEU A 25 19.63 17.47 -0.88
CA LEU A 25 20.10 16.57 -1.92
C LEU A 25 20.97 17.32 -2.93
N SER A 26 22.26 16.96 -3.03
CA SER A 26 23.23 17.68 -3.86
C SER A 26 24.29 16.76 -4.47
N PRO A 27 24.73 17.00 -5.72
CA PRO A 27 25.88 16.30 -6.30
C PRO A 27 27.17 16.49 -5.51
N ALA A 28 27.27 17.56 -4.70
CA ALA A 28 28.40 17.77 -3.80
C ALA A 28 28.55 16.65 -2.76
N HIS A 29 27.44 15.96 -2.45
CA HIS A 29 27.33 14.85 -1.51
C HIS A 29 27.42 13.47 -2.18
N ASP A 30 27.72 13.42 -3.49
CA ASP A 30 27.95 12.16 -4.19
C ASP A 30 29.34 11.57 -3.86
N ARG A 31 29.52 10.29 -4.16
CA ARG A 31 30.81 9.60 -4.04
C ARG A 31 31.85 10.28 -4.95
N ARG A 32 33.10 10.39 -4.47
CA ARG A 32 34.22 10.84 -5.30
C ARG A 32 34.65 9.73 -6.29
N PRO A 33 35.06 10.09 -7.53
CA PRO A 33 35.63 9.12 -8.45
C PRO A 33 36.84 8.41 -7.83
N LEU A 34 37.00 7.11 -8.10
CA LEU A 34 38.12 6.35 -7.55
C LEU A 34 39.46 6.89 -8.09
N PRO A 35 40.59 6.81 -7.33
CA PRO A 35 41.89 7.33 -7.78
C PRO A 35 42.37 6.79 -9.15
N GLY A 36 42.03 5.54 -9.49
CA GLY A 36 42.32 4.91 -10.78
C GLY A 36 41.18 5.01 -11.81
N GLY A 37 40.14 5.78 -11.51
CA GLY A 37 38.89 5.84 -12.26
C GLY A 37 37.93 4.69 -11.95
N ASP A 38 36.65 4.88 -12.30
CA ASP A 38 35.56 3.96 -11.95
C ASP A 38 35.49 2.72 -12.86
N LYS A 39 36.50 2.48 -13.70
CA LYS A 39 36.56 1.29 -14.59
C LYS A 39 36.51 -0.02 -13.80
N THR A 40 37.07 -0.03 -12.60
CA THR A 40 37.03 -1.19 -11.70
C THR A 40 35.60 -1.53 -11.29
N ILE A 41 34.75 -0.53 -11.00
CA ILE A 41 33.34 -0.73 -10.67
C ILE A 41 32.62 -1.34 -11.88
N THR A 42 32.86 -0.83 -13.09
CA THR A 42 32.31 -1.41 -14.33
C THR A 42 32.72 -2.86 -14.51
N ALA A 43 34.01 -3.19 -14.35
CA ALA A 43 34.52 -4.55 -14.52
C ALA A 43 33.90 -5.54 -13.51
N ILE A 44 33.73 -5.13 -12.25
CA ILE A 44 33.05 -5.93 -11.22
C ILE A 44 31.59 -6.21 -11.63
N TRP A 45 30.89 -5.18 -12.11
CA TRP A 45 29.49 -5.31 -12.54
C TRP A 45 29.34 -6.21 -13.77
N GLU A 46 30.17 -6.03 -14.79
CA GLU A 46 30.15 -6.86 -16.00
C GLU A 46 30.45 -8.32 -15.68
N THR A 47 31.44 -8.58 -14.83
CA THR A 47 31.75 -9.93 -14.34
C THR A 47 30.56 -10.54 -13.62
N ARG A 48 29.86 -9.74 -12.80
CA ARG A 48 28.66 -10.22 -12.10
C ARG A 48 27.54 -10.56 -13.08
N LEU A 49 27.26 -9.69 -14.06
CA LEU A 49 26.23 -9.93 -15.07
C LEU A 49 26.49 -11.18 -15.92
N GLN A 50 27.75 -11.54 -16.17
CA GLN A 50 28.09 -12.80 -16.85
C GLN A 50 27.63 -14.04 -16.06
N THR A 51 27.67 -13.97 -14.73
CA THR A 51 27.26 -15.07 -13.84
C THR A 51 25.77 -15.02 -13.47
N GLN A 52 25.21 -13.83 -13.35
CA GLN A 52 23.84 -13.59 -12.91
C GLN A 52 23.18 -12.56 -13.83
N PRO A 53 22.83 -12.92 -15.08
CA PRO A 53 22.36 -11.95 -16.08
C PRO A 53 20.98 -11.33 -15.77
N TRP A 54 20.28 -11.83 -14.76
CA TRP A 54 18.97 -11.33 -14.32
C TRP A 54 19.06 -10.18 -13.30
N ILE A 55 20.24 -9.89 -12.75
CA ILE A 55 20.37 -8.76 -11.83
C ILE A 55 20.25 -7.44 -12.61
N PHE A 56 19.72 -6.43 -11.94
CA PHE A 56 19.57 -5.08 -12.48
C PHE A 56 20.18 -4.07 -11.52
N ASP A 57 20.61 -2.93 -12.04
CA ASP A 57 21.06 -1.80 -11.23
C ASP A 57 19.86 -0.97 -10.78
N ALA A 58 19.98 -0.33 -9.62
CA ALA A 58 18.94 0.53 -9.06
C ALA A 58 19.58 1.74 -8.37
N PRO A 59 19.03 2.95 -8.56
CA PRO A 59 19.52 4.14 -7.86
C PRO A 59 19.20 4.06 -6.37
N LYS A 60 20.05 4.66 -5.54
CA LYS A 60 19.91 4.73 -4.08
C LYS A 60 20.30 6.12 -3.58
N PHE A 61 19.75 6.54 -2.44
CA PHE A 61 20.25 7.71 -1.74
C PHE A 61 21.60 7.40 -1.08
N ARG A 62 22.54 8.33 -1.13
CA ARG A 62 23.82 8.25 -0.43
C ARG A 62 23.80 9.16 0.78
N LEU A 63 24.13 8.65 1.96
CA LEU A 63 24.31 9.51 3.14
C LEU A 63 25.72 10.13 3.13
N HIS A 64 25.81 11.46 3.13
CA HIS A 64 27.08 12.15 3.34
C HIS A 64 27.27 12.58 4.80
N SER A 65 26.27 13.24 5.38
CA SER A 65 26.31 13.65 6.80
C SER A 65 24.90 13.90 7.35
N ALA A 66 24.79 13.92 8.68
CA ALA A 66 23.57 14.29 9.39
C ALA A 66 23.89 15.30 10.51
N ILE A 67 23.16 16.41 10.56
CA ILE A 67 23.45 17.53 11.47
C ILE A 67 22.20 17.84 12.32
N LEU A 68 22.32 17.68 13.63
CA LEU A 68 21.26 18.01 14.59
C LEU A 68 21.35 19.48 15.01
N ALA A 69 20.24 20.21 14.91
CA ALA A 69 20.17 21.61 15.30
C ALA A 69 20.24 21.76 16.83
N SER A 70 20.99 22.75 17.31
CA SER A 70 21.20 22.98 18.75
C SER A 70 20.08 23.76 19.45
N SER A 71 19.23 24.51 18.71
CA SER A 71 18.09 25.27 19.25
C SER A 71 17.17 25.90 18.17
N SER A 72 15.83 25.75 18.33
CA SER A 72 14.62 26.17 17.54
C SER A 72 14.63 27.44 16.63
N PRO A 73 13.73 27.56 15.61
CA PRO A 73 12.69 26.62 15.15
C PRO A 73 13.13 25.77 13.96
N GLN A 74 12.30 24.78 13.63
CA GLN A 74 12.51 23.71 12.64
C GLN A 74 13.24 24.14 11.34
N PRO A 75 13.95 23.20 10.67
CA PRO A 75 14.07 21.75 10.97
C PRO A 75 15.05 21.44 12.11
N GLN A 76 14.82 20.33 12.82
CA GLN A 76 15.70 19.87 13.91
C GLN A 76 16.86 19.00 13.43
N LEU A 77 16.71 18.36 12.26
CA LEU A 77 17.72 17.53 11.63
C LEU A 77 17.87 17.90 10.17
N LEU A 78 19.11 18.13 9.72
CA LEU A 78 19.46 18.26 8.31
C LEU A 78 20.23 17.02 7.86
N LEU A 79 19.71 16.33 6.84
CA LEU A 79 20.34 15.21 6.17
C LEU A 79 20.96 15.68 4.84
N ASN A 80 22.28 15.56 4.72
CA ASN A 80 23.00 15.87 3.50
C ASN A 80 23.14 14.60 2.67
N LEU A 81 22.40 14.53 1.57
CA LEU A 81 22.28 13.34 0.74
C LEU A 81 22.85 13.59 -0.66
N GLY A 82 23.41 12.53 -1.23
CA GLY A 82 23.75 12.41 -2.65
C GLY A 82 22.96 11.27 -3.30
N LEU A 83 23.37 10.89 -4.51
CA LEU A 83 22.86 9.74 -5.24
C LEU A 83 23.98 8.70 -5.46
N THR A 84 23.61 7.43 -5.44
CA THR A 84 24.48 6.30 -5.75
C THR A 84 23.67 5.17 -6.39
N SER A 85 24.24 3.98 -6.55
CA SER A 85 23.53 2.83 -7.09
C SER A 85 23.98 1.50 -6.48
N TYR A 86 23.17 0.46 -6.70
CA TYR A 86 23.51 -0.91 -6.30
C TYR A 86 24.82 -1.39 -6.94
N ARG A 87 25.05 -1.05 -8.21
CA ARG A 87 26.31 -1.30 -8.92
C ARG A 87 27.51 -0.67 -8.20
N ASP A 88 27.40 0.60 -7.82
CA ASP A 88 28.47 1.32 -7.13
C ASP A 88 28.74 0.72 -5.73
N PHE A 89 27.70 0.31 -5.01
CA PHE A 89 27.82 -0.43 -3.75
C PHE A 89 28.63 -1.72 -3.90
N LEU A 90 28.30 -2.55 -4.91
CA LEU A 90 29.04 -3.79 -5.18
C LEU A 90 30.51 -3.52 -5.54
N GLY A 91 30.77 -2.42 -6.25
CA GLY A 91 32.12 -2.04 -6.67
C GLY A 91 32.97 -1.38 -5.58
N THR A 92 32.37 -0.93 -4.48
CA THR A 92 33.05 -0.15 -3.42
C THR A 92 32.88 -0.78 -2.04
N ASN A 93 31.73 -0.60 -1.37
CA ASN A 93 31.45 -1.12 -0.03
C ASN A 93 31.59 -2.64 0.06
N TRP A 94 31.07 -3.38 -0.93
CA TRP A 94 31.11 -4.85 -0.95
C TRP A 94 32.38 -5.41 -1.61
N SER A 95 33.31 -4.53 -2.00
CA SER A 95 34.58 -4.92 -2.60
C SER A 95 35.54 -5.45 -1.52
N SER A 96 36.37 -6.44 -1.88
CA SER A 96 37.47 -6.88 -1.01
C SER A 96 38.48 -5.75 -0.71
N SER A 97 38.49 -4.69 -1.54
CA SER A 97 39.35 -3.52 -1.37
C SER A 97 38.69 -2.37 -0.58
N ALA A 98 37.51 -2.57 0.03
CA ALA A 98 36.78 -1.52 0.74
C ALA A 98 37.60 -0.87 1.87
N SER A 99 38.38 -1.65 2.62
CA SER A 99 39.25 -1.13 3.68
C SER A 99 40.34 -0.20 3.15
N TRP A 100 40.94 -0.54 2.01
CA TRP A 100 41.90 0.30 1.31
C TRP A 100 41.25 1.59 0.80
N LEU A 101 40.04 1.51 0.23
CA LEU A 101 39.27 2.69 -0.19
C LEU A 101 39.00 3.63 0.99
N ARG A 102 38.68 3.11 2.17
CA ARG A 102 38.51 3.92 3.38
C ARG A 102 39.80 4.64 3.79
N GLN A 103 40.93 3.95 3.72
CA GLN A 103 42.23 4.53 4.04
C GLN A 103 42.63 5.63 3.04
N GLN A 104 42.41 5.39 1.75
CA GLN A 104 42.67 6.39 0.70
C GLN A 104 41.75 7.59 0.84
N GLY A 105 40.45 7.38 1.07
CA GLY A 105 39.50 8.48 1.29
C GLY A 105 39.91 9.38 2.46
N ALA A 106 40.36 8.78 3.56
CA ALA A 106 40.89 9.53 4.69
C ALA A 106 42.19 10.31 4.36
N THR A 107 43.04 9.77 3.48
CA THR A 107 44.31 10.40 3.07
C THR A 107 44.06 11.56 2.12
N ASP A 108 43.20 11.36 1.13
CA ASP A 108 43.01 12.30 0.01
C ASP A 108 41.99 13.39 0.35
N TRP A 109 40.98 13.07 1.17
CA TRP A 109 39.85 13.95 1.47
C TRP A 109 39.61 14.20 2.96
N GLY A 110 40.35 13.54 3.86
CA GLY A 110 40.05 13.55 5.30
C GLY A 110 38.77 12.76 5.66
N GLU A 111 38.18 12.05 4.71
CA GLU A 111 36.88 11.37 4.85
C GLU A 111 36.98 9.90 4.44
N LYS A 112 36.83 8.99 5.41
CA LYS A 112 36.88 7.53 5.16
C LYS A 112 35.85 7.07 4.12
N GLN A 113 34.73 7.77 4.00
CA GLN A 113 33.62 7.37 3.16
C GLN A 113 33.67 8.02 1.76
N ALA A 114 34.67 8.87 1.46
CA ALA A 114 34.73 9.66 0.23
C ALA A 114 34.63 8.82 -1.06
N TYR A 115 35.24 7.63 -1.06
CA TYR A 115 35.27 6.70 -2.20
C TYR A 115 34.23 5.58 -2.12
N LEU A 116 33.34 5.59 -1.14
CA LEU A 116 32.32 4.57 -0.94
C LEU A 116 30.96 5.04 -1.43
N ALA A 117 30.18 4.09 -1.96
CA ALA A 117 28.83 4.34 -2.43
C ALA A 117 27.90 4.75 -1.28
N ASP A 118 28.02 4.08 -0.14
CA ASP A 118 27.26 4.34 1.09
C ASP A 118 25.75 4.53 0.87
N PRO A 119 25.06 3.54 0.28
CA PRO A 119 23.61 3.60 0.13
C PRO A 119 22.96 3.64 1.52
N LEU A 120 22.07 4.62 1.72
CA LEU A 120 21.31 4.78 2.94
C LEU A 120 20.20 3.72 3.02
N GLY A 121 20.25 2.89 4.06
CA GLY A 121 19.16 1.97 4.41
C GLY A 121 18.11 2.62 5.31
N VAL A 122 16.97 1.95 5.46
CA VAL A 122 15.95 2.22 6.48
C VAL A 122 15.64 0.94 7.25
N GLY A 123 15.44 1.04 8.56
CA GLY A 123 15.05 -0.06 9.43
C GLY A 123 13.99 0.37 10.43
N ALA A 124 13.18 -0.58 10.90
CA ALA A 124 12.08 -0.30 11.83
C ALA A 124 12.15 -1.15 13.11
N ILE A 125 12.15 -0.47 14.25
CA ILE A 125 11.68 -1.03 15.52
C ILE A 125 10.15 -1.02 15.48
N LEU A 126 9.59 -2.11 14.98
CA LEU A 126 8.14 -2.32 14.90
C LEU A 126 7.62 -2.88 16.22
N VAL A 127 6.79 -2.09 16.91
CA VAL A 127 6.18 -2.43 18.19
C VAL A 127 4.72 -2.84 17.99
N THR A 128 4.33 -3.99 18.53
CA THR A 128 2.94 -4.48 18.49
C THR A 128 2.09 -3.84 19.59
N ALA A 129 0.77 -3.98 19.49
CA ALA A 129 -0.17 -3.41 20.47
C ALA A 129 -0.05 -4.01 21.90
N ASP A 130 0.59 -5.16 22.02
CA ASP A 130 0.89 -5.88 23.26
C ASP A 130 2.37 -5.77 23.67
N ASP A 131 3.05 -4.71 23.22
CA ASP A 131 4.40 -4.30 23.64
C ASP A 131 5.52 -5.30 23.28
N PHE A 132 5.38 -6.05 22.18
CA PHE A 132 6.46 -6.86 21.62
C PHE A 132 7.14 -6.18 20.44
N LEU A 133 8.42 -6.52 20.22
CA LEU A 133 9.16 -6.12 19.03
C LEU A 133 9.11 -7.24 17.98
N VAL A 134 8.92 -6.84 16.72
CA VAL A 134 8.92 -7.77 15.58
C VAL A 134 10.35 -7.98 15.08
N PHE A 135 10.72 -9.26 14.93
CA PHE A 135 11.99 -9.68 14.35
C PHE A 135 11.76 -10.67 13.20
N LEU A 136 12.60 -10.59 12.17
CA LEU A 136 12.58 -11.46 11.01
C LEU A 136 13.79 -12.38 11.01
N ARG A 137 13.66 -13.57 10.41
CA ARG A 137 14.77 -14.51 10.21
C ARG A 137 15.18 -14.50 8.75
N ARG A 138 16.43 -14.10 8.48
CA ARG A 138 16.98 -14.11 7.12
C ARG A 138 17.18 -15.55 6.63
N SER A 139 16.99 -15.76 5.32
CA SER A 139 17.31 -17.03 4.68
C SER A 139 18.80 -17.38 4.82
N GLN A 140 19.14 -18.67 4.83
CA GLN A 140 20.54 -19.13 4.83
C GLN A 140 21.19 -19.00 3.44
N GLN A 141 20.43 -18.63 2.42
CA GLN A 141 20.86 -18.66 1.01
C GLN A 141 21.14 -17.26 0.43
N VAL A 142 21.00 -16.20 1.23
CA VAL A 142 21.30 -14.83 0.80
C VAL A 142 22.79 -14.51 0.97
N ALA A 143 23.25 -13.49 0.24
CA ALA A 143 24.66 -13.09 0.26
C ALA A 143 25.05 -12.34 1.54
N GLU A 144 24.19 -11.44 2.03
CA GLU A 144 24.46 -10.62 3.22
C GLU A 144 23.75 -11.20 4.45
N ALA A 145 24.50 -11.40 5.53
CA ALA A 145 24.02 -11.88 6.84
C ALA A 145 23.09 -13.12 6.77
N PRO A 146 23.53 -14.24 6.16
CA PRO A 146 22.71 -15.44 6.02
C PRO A 146 22.32 -16.02 7.39
N GLY A 147 21.03 -16.33 7.57
CA GLY A 147 20.52 -16.95 8.80
C GLY A 147 20.39 -16.04 10.03
N MET A 148 20.83 -14.79 9.93
CA MET A 148 20.81 -13.84 11.04
C MET A 148 19.39 -13.35 11.33
N VAL A 149 19.20 -12.77 12.52
CA VAL A 149 17.98 -12.03 12.85
C VAL A 149 18.08 -10.64 12.24
N ASP A 150 16.96 -10.14 11.74
CA ASP A 150 16.83 -8.80 11.17
C ASP A 150 15.57 -8.11 11.71
N VAL A 151 15.46 -6.81 11.44
CA VAL A 151 14.23 -6.03 11.62
C VAL A 151 13.63 -5.70 10.24
N PRO A 152 12.34 -5.37 10.13
CA PRO A 152 11.75 -4.93 8.86
C PRO A 152 12.49 -3.69 8.33
N GLY A 153 12.77 -3.66 7.03
CA GLY A 153 13.51 -2.55 6.43
C GLY A 153 14.04 -2.85 5.03
N GLY A 154 14.75 -1.89 4.46
CA GLY A 154 15.24 -1.97 3.09
C GLY A 154 16.12 -0.80 2.68
N HIS A 155 16.26 -0.61 1.37
CA HIS A 155 17.08 0.46 0.79
C HIS A 155 16.26 1.27 -0.22
N PRO A 156 15.72 2.44 0.17
CA PRO A 156 14.79 3.21 -0.66
C PRO A 156 15.40 3.66 -1.98
N GLU A 157 14.55 3.77 -3.00
CA GLU A 157 14.96 4.06 -4.37
C GLU A 157 14.44 5.42 -4.83
N PRO A 158 15.30 6.38 -5.21
CA PRO A 158 14.88 7.70 -5.67
C PRO A 158 13.96 7.66 -6.91
N GLN A 159 13.97 6.57 -7.66
CA GLN A 159 13.10 6.38 -8.83
C GLN A 159 11.60 6.38 -8.47
N ALA A 160 11.24 6.03 -7.23
CA ALA A 160 9.85 6.08 -6.76
C ALA A 160 9.27 7.51 -6.81
N LEU A 161 10.15 8.53 -6.81
CA LEU A 161 9.78 9.94 -6.88
C LEU A 161 9.73 10.50 -8.30
N CYS A 162 10.14 9.74 -9.32
CA CYS A 162 10.26 10.22 -10.70
C CYS A 162 9.22 9.57 -11.62
N SER A 163 8.61 10.35 -12.52
CA SER A 163 7.62 9.87 -13.50
C SER A 163 8.23 9.11 -14.71
N GLY A 164 9.43 8.53 -14.54
CA GLY A 164 10.21 7.84 -15.56
C GLY A 164 11.53 8.55 -15.91
N GLY A 165 12.64 7.82 -15.88
CA GLY A 165 14.00 8.32 -16.15
C GLY A 165 15.00 8.01 -15.03
N ILE A 166 16.28 8.30 -15.25
CA ILE A 166 17.31 8.19 -14.21
C ILE A 166 17.17 9.42 -13.29
N PRO A 167 16.99 9.23 -11.96
CA PRO A 167 16.80 10.33 -11.03
C PRO A 167 18.00 11.29 -11.06
N GLN A 168 17.73 12.60 -11.16
CA GLN A 168 18.73 13.66 -11.02
C GLN A 168 18.43 14.49 -9.78
N HIS A 169 19.45 15.07 -9.16
CA HIS A 169 19.31 15.85 -7.92
C HIS A 169 18.30 17.00 -8.04
N LYS A 170 18.29 17.69 -9.20
CA LYS A 170 17.38 18.82 -9.46
C LYS A 170 15.90 18.42 -9.50
N ASP A 171 15.61 17.14 -9.77
CA ASP A 171 14.25 16.62 -9.91
C ASP A 171 13.68 16.14 -8.56
N LEU A 172 14.48 16.20 -7.50
CA LEU A 172 14.21 15.61 -6.19
C LEU A 172 14.34 16.66 -5.08
N PRO A 173 13.31 17.51 -4.87
CA PRO A 173 13.31 18.46 -3.77
C PRO A 173 13.35 17.73 -2.42
N GLY A 174 14.06 18.31 -1.45
CA GLY A 174 14.34 17.69 -0.15
C GLY A 174 13.09 17.18 0.58
N GLU A 175 11.98 17.92 0.54
CA GLU A 175 10.71 17.52 1.14
C GLU A 175 10.17 16.18 0.58
N LEU A 176 10.32 15.96 -0.73
CA LEU A 176 9.90 14.69 -1.35
C LEU A 176 10.83 13.54 -0.94
N VAL A 177 12.13 13.83 -0.78
CA VAL A 177 13.11 12.83 -0.31
C VAL A 177 12.82 12.43 1.13
N VAL A 178 12.54 13.39 2.02
CA VAL A 178 12.12 13.10 3.40
C VAL A 178 10.86 12.24 3.41
N ARG A 179 9.85 12.61 2.62
CA ARG A 179 8.61 11.83 2.52
C ARG A 179 8.86 10.40 2.03
N GLU A 180 9.75 10.21 1.06
CA GLU A 180 10.14 8.89 0.56
C GLU A 180 10.81 8.05 1.65
N LEU A 181 11.75 8.62 2.41
CA LEU A 181 12.42 7.88 3.49
C LEU A 181 11.43 7.38 4.55
N PHE A 182 10.47 8.22 4.97
CA PHE A 182 9.44 7.83 5.94
C PHE A 182 8.37 6.90 5.34
N SER A 183 8.03 7.04 4.06
CA SER A 183 7.04 6.17 3.42
C SER A 183 7.61 4.79 3.11
N SER A 184 8.88 4.72 2.68
CA SER A 184 9.54 3.46 2.33
C SER A 184 9.62 2.50 3.52
N VAL A 185 9.92 2.98 4.73
CA VAL A 185 9.94 2.10 5.92
C VAL A 185 8.56 1.49 6.21
N LEU A 186 7.47 2.24 6.02
CA LEU A 186 6.12 1.68 6.14
C LEU A 186 5.81 0.66 5.05
N GLN A 187 6.25 0.95 3.81
CA GLN A 187 6.07 0.06 2.67
C GLN A 187 6.81 -1.27 2.87
N GLU A 188 8.06 -1.24 3.33
CA GLU A 188 8.84 -2.45 3.66
C GLU A 188 8.18 -3.28 4.76
N ILE A 189 7.62 -2.64 5.80
CA ILE A 189 6.83 -3.34 6.82
C ILE A 189 5.61 -4.03 6.19
N CYS A 190 4.90 -3.35 5.29
CA CYS A 190 3.74 -3.93 4.62
C CYS A 190 4.13 -5.09 3.71
N ASP A 191 5.22 -4.97 2.97
CA ASP A 191 5.64 -5.96 1.99
C ASP A 191 6.25 -7.21 2.65
N GLU A 192 7.05 -7.04 3.71
CA GLU A 192 7.74 -8.15 4.38
C GLU A 192 6.90 -8.80 5.49
N VAL A 193 6.15 -8.01 6.26
CA VAL A 193 5.36 -8.48 7.41
C VAL A 193 3.90 -8.70 7.05
N ASN A 194 3.44 -8.20 5.89
CA ASN A 194 2.06 -8.32 5.41
C ASN A 194 1.03 -7.72 6.39
N VAL A 195 1.38 -6.58 6.98
CA VAL A 195 0.53 -5.83 7.91
C VAL A 195 -0.22 -4.73 7.14
N PRO A 196 -1.54 -4.51 7.38
CA PRO A 196 -2.27 -3.48 6.67
C PRO A 196 -1.74 -2.07 7.00
N PRO A 197 -1.56 -1.18 6.00
CA PRO A 197 -0.89 0.11 6.20
C PRO A 197 -1.62 1.03 7.18
N HIS A 198 -2.95 0.94 7.25
CA HIS A 198 -3.77 1.75 8.16
C HIS A 198 -3.60 1.39 9.64
N THR A 199 -2.93 0.27 9.95
CA THR A 199 -2.64 -0.15 11.33
C THR A 199 -1.31 0.40 11.83
N LEU A 200 -0.49 0.98 10.95
CA LEU A 200 0.84 1.49 11.29
C LEU A 200 0.75 2.96 11.68
N SER A 201 1.43 3.34 12.77
CA SER A 201 1.62 4.73 13.13
C SER A 201 2.55 5.43 12.15
N GLN A 202 2.53 6.77 12.15
CA GLN A 202 3.58 7.52 11.48
C GLN A 202 4.95 7.17 12.09
N PRO A 203 6.01 6.97 11.28
CA PRO A 203 7.33 6.66 11.79
C PRO A 203 7.95 7.83 12.55
N LEU A 204 8.75 7.51 13.56
CA LEU A 204 9.60 8.47 14.26
C LEU A 204 11.06 8.06 14.07
N LEU A 205 11.89 8.96 13.54
CA LEU A 205 13.32 8.70 13.36
C LEU A 205 14.02 8.71 14.72
N LEU A 206 14.66 7.60 15.08
CA LEU A 206 15.39 7.43 16.33
C LEU A 206 16.86 7.82 16.21
N GLY A 207 17.45 7.60 15.04
CA GLY A 207 18.86 7.86 14.81
C GLY A 207 19.37 7.22 13.53
N ILE A 208 20.70 7.22 13.38
CA ILE A 208 21.41 6.63 12.25
C ILE A 208 22.53 5.76 12.79
N ALA A 209 22.55 4.49 12.38
CA ALA A 209 23.57 3.52 12.73
C ALA A 209 24.40 3.14 11.50
N CYS A 210 25.68 2.87 11.69
CA CYS A 210 26.61 2.46 10.65
C CYS A 210 27.01 1.01 10.85
N ASN A 211 26.96 0.22 9.77
CA ASN A 211 27.40 -1.17 9.74
C ASN A 211 28.87 -1.23 9.32
N GLU A 212 29.77 -1.44 10.29
CA GLU A 212 31.22 -1.49 10.05
C GLU A 212 31.64 -2.76 9.28
N THR A 213 30.86 -3.84 9.34
CA THR A 213 31.12 -5.05 8.53
C THR A 213 30.90 -4.81 7.03
N SER A 214 30.10 -3.80 6.69
CA SER A 214 29.79 -3.38 5.31
C SER A 214 30.41 -1.99 5.01
N ALA A 215 31.66 -1.83 5.47
CA ALA A 215 32.51 -0.65 5.25
C ALA A 215 31.93 0.69 5.78
N GLY A 216 31.04 0.64 6.78
CA GLY A 216 30.47 1.81 7.42
C GLY A 216 29.19 2.34 6.79
N ARG A 217 28.54 1.58 5.88
CA ARG A 217 27.25 1.99 5.29
C ARG A 217 26.22 2.25 6.38
N ALA A 218 25.41 3.29 6.21
CA ALA A 218 24.48 3.76 7.22
C ALA A 218 23.02 3.31 6.96
N SER A 219 22.26 3.17 8.04
CA SER A 219 20.81 2.97 8.03
C SER A 219 20.15 3.98 8.97
N ALA A 220 19.04 4.57 8.53
CA ALA A 220 18.14 5.37 9.35
C ALA A 220 17.18 4.44 10.10
N GLU A 221 17.16 4.52 11.42
CA GLU A 221 16.39 3.62 12.28
C GLU A 221 15.13 4.30 12.81
N PHE A 222 13.97 3.72 12.55
CA PHE A 222 12.66 4.28 12.87
C PHE A 222 11.96 3.48 13.98
N HIS A 223 11.09 4.16 14.71
CA HIS A 223 10.08 3.54 15.57
C HIS A 223 8.73 3.58 14.86
N VAL A 224 8.05 2.44 14.80
CA VAL A 224 6.68 2.31 14.25
C VAL A 224 5.83 1.48 15.21
N GLN A 225 4.67 1.99 15.57
CA GLN A 225 3.68 1.26 16.36
C GLN A 225 2.63 0.64 15.44
N SER A 226 2.35 -0.65 15.61
CA SER A 226 1.22 -1.33 14.97
C SER A 226 0.04 -1.44 15.93
N SER A 227 -1.15 -1.10 15.44
CA SER A 227 -2.43 -1.41 16.07
C SER A 227 -2.95 -2.78 15.58
N PRO A 228 -3.89 -3.40 16.31
CA PRO A 228 -4.45 -4.68 15.90
C PRO A 228 -5.13 -4.59 14.53
N SER A 229 -4.85 -5.54 13.64
CA SER A 229 -5.35 -5.51 12.25
C SER A 229 -6.81 -5.94 12.13
N ASN A 230 -7.34 -6.62 13.15
CA ASN A 230 -8.70 -7.12 13.20
C ASN A 230 -9.21 -7.27 14.64
N TYR A 231 -10.51 -7.51 14.80
CA TYR A 231 -11.16 -7.64 16.10
C TYR A 231 -10.71 -8.87 16.90
N TYR A 232 -10.24 -9.92 16.22
CA TYR A 232 -9.73 -11.12 16.89
C TYR A 232 -8.39 -10.83 17.56
N GLU A 233 -7.47 -10.17 16.85
CA GLU A 233 -6.21 -9.67 17.38
C GLU A 233 -6.43 -8.63 18.48
N LEU A 234 -7.40 -7.72 18.30
CA LEU A 234 -7.73 -6.73 19.33
C LEU A 234 -8.19 -7.41 20.62
N LEU A 235 -8.94 -8.51 20.53
CA LEU A 235 -9.32 -9.32 21.69
C LEU A 235 -8.21 -10.29 22.14
N GLY A 236 -7.21 -10.58 21.31
CA GLY A 236 -6.17 -11.58 21.59
C GLY A 236 -6.70 -13.02 21.52
N VAL A 237 -7.63 -13.31 20.62
CA VAL A 237 -8.24 -14.65 20.44
C VAL A 237 -8.08 -15.17 19.02
N HIS A 238 -8.13 -16.49 18.83
CA HIS A 238 -8.11 -17.11 17.51
C HIS A 238 -9.41 -16.85 16.73
N PRO A 239 -9.40 -16.76 15.38
CA PRO A 239 -10.63 -16.67 14.58
C PRO A 239 -11.64 -17.80 14.79
N ASP A 240 -11.21 -18.95 15.32
CA ASP A 240 -12.08 -20.08 15.70
C ASP A 240 -12.52 -20.06 17.18
N ALA A 241 -12.18 -19.01 17.93
CA ALA A 241 -12.49 -18.93 19.35
C ALA A 241 -14.01 -19.03 19.61
N SER A 242 -14.39 -19.77 20.63
CA SER A 242 -15.78 -19.87 21.09
C SER A 242 -16.29 -18.52 21.63
N ALA A 243 -17.62 -18.34 21.67
CA ALA A 243 -18.22 -17.14 22.23
C ALA A 243 -17.81 -16.90 23.70
N GLU A 244 -17.59 -17.98 24.48
CA GLU A 244 -17.10 -17.91 25.85
C GLU A 244 -15.64 -17.45 25.92
N GLU A 245 -14.78 -17.85 24.98
CA GLU A 245 -13.41 -17.35 24.88
C GLU A 245 -13.37 -15.87 24.52
N VAL A 246 -14.15 -15.45 23.52
CA VAL A 246 -14.33 -14.04 23.13
C VAL A 246 -14.78 -13.20 24.33
N LYS A 247 -15.76 -13.70 25.11
CA LYS A 247 -16.27 -13.03 26.31
C LYS A 247 -15.24 -12.94 27.42
N ARG A 248 -14.51 -14.02 27.72
CA ARG A 248 -13.44 -14.00 28.73
C ARG A 248 -12.31 -13.05 28.35
N ALA A 249 -11.90 -13.06 27.08
CA ALA A 249 -10.87 -12.17 26.57
C ALA A 249 -11.29 -10.69 26.68
N PHE A 250 -12.53 -10.37 26.30
CA PHE A 250 -13.10 -9.03 26.48
C PHE A 250 -13.09 -8.59 27.95
N PHE A 251 -13.52 -9.43 28.89
CA PHE A 251 -13.51 -9.07 30.31
C PHE A 251 -12.11 -8.86 30.87
N THR A 252 -11.12 -9.59 30.37
CA THR A 252 -9.72 -9.46 30.77
C THR A 252 -9.17 -8.12 30.27
N LYS A 253 -9.23 -7.88 28.96
CA LYS A 253 -8.77 -6.62 28.35
C LYS A 253 -9.54 -5.39 28.81
N SER A 254 -10.83 -5.51 29.12
CA SER A 254 -11.63 -4.39 29.64
C SER A 254 -11.11 -3.86 30.97
N LYS A 255 -10.53 -4.72 31.82
CA LYS A 255 -9.92 -4.29 33.09
C LYS A 255 -8.59 -3.58 32.87
N GLU A 256 -7.83 -4.02 31.86
CA GLU A 256 -6.53 -3.45 31.51
C GLU A 256 -6.68 -2.09 30.81
N LEU A 257 -7.71 -1.94 29.97
CA LEU A 257 -7.94 -0.77 29.13
C LEU A 257 -9.00 0.20 29.68
N HIS A 258 -9.51 -0.02 30.90
CA HIS A 258 -10.55 0.86 31.47
C HIS A 258 -10.00 2.29 31.65
N PRO A 259 -10.72 3.35 31.22
CA PRO A 259 -10.25 4.74 31.35
C PRO A 259 -10.01 5.16 32.80
N ASP A 260 -10.73 4.58 33.76
CA ASP A 260 -10.52 4.85 35.20
C ASP A 260 -9.16 4.35 35.73
N ARG A 261 -8.45 3.49 34.98
CA ARG A 261 -7.13 2.98 35.39
C ARG A 261 -6.05 4.05 35.32
N ASP A 262 -6.15 4.95 34.34
CA ASP A 262 -5.28 6.12 34.20
C ASP A 262 -6.06 7.27 33.53
N PRO A 263 -6.74 8.11 34.33
CA PRO A 263 -7.57 9.21 33.83
C PRO A 263 -6.81 10.27 33.02
N GLY A 264 -5.47 10.31 33.12
CA GLY A 264 -4.61 11.23 32.38
C GLY A 264 -4.29 10.76 30.96
N ASN A 265 -4.63 9.51 30.62
CA ASN A 265 -4.26 8.89 29.34
C ASN A 265 -5.47 8.82 28.38
N PRO A 266 -5.60 9.74 27.42
CA PRO A 266 -6.71 9.73 26.46
C PRO A 266 -6.73 8.50 25.54
N ALA A 267 -5.60 7.78 25.40
CA ALA A 267 -5.51 6.57 24.58
C ALA A 267 -6.26 5.37 25.19
N LEU A 268 -6.49 5.36 26.51
CA LEU A 268 -7.29 4.30 27.14
C LEU A 268 -8.76 4.36 26.71
N HIS A 269 -9.31 5.56 26.59
CA HIS A 269 -10.70 5.74 26.15
C HIS A 269 -10.89 5.24 24.71
N SER A 270 -10.03 5.64 23.78
CA SER A 270 -10.12 5.19 22.39
C SER A 270 -9.95 3.67 22.26
N ARG A 271 -8.94 3.10 22.91
CA ARG A 271 -8.72 1.64 22.93
C ARG A 271 -9.89 0.88 23.55
N PHE A 272 -10.53 1.43 24.58
CA PHE A 272 -11.71 0.82 25.20
C PHE A 272 -12.95 0.86 24.27
N VAL A 273 -13.12 1.93 23.50
CA VAL A 273 -14.18 2.01 22.47
C VAL A 273 -13.96 0.96 21.38
N GLU A 274 -12.73 0.83 20.87
CA GLU A 274 -12.38 -0.19 19.88
C GLU A 274 -12.61 -1.61 20.43
N LEU A 275 -12.23 -1.87 21.69
CA LEU A 275 -12.42 -3.15 22.36
C LEU A 275 -13.92 -3.52 22.47
N ASN A 276 -14.77 -2.54 22.81
CA ASN A 276 -16.21 -2.74 22.88
C ASN A 276 -16.82 -3.04 21.51
N GLU A 277 -16.34 -2.35 20.47
CA GLU A 277 -16.78 -2.59 19.11
C GLU A 277 -16.40 -4.00 18.63
N ALA A 278 -15.17 -4.44 18.90
CA ALA A 278 -14.73 -5.81 18.61
C ALA A 278 -15.60 -6.84 19.33
N TYR A 279 -15.87 -6.66 20.62
CA TYR A 279 -16.75 -7.56 21.34
C TYR A 279 -18.18 -7.52 20.81
N ARG A 280 -18.73 -6.35 20.47
CA ARG A 280 -20.07 -6.20 19.88
C ARG A 280 -20.21 -6.99 18.59
N VAL A 281 -19.16 -7.00 17.76
CA VAL A 281 -19.14 -7.70 16.48
C VAL A 281 -18.89 -9.20 16.66
N LEU A 282 -17.91 -9.60 17.47
CA LEU A 282 -17.49 -11.00 17.61
C LEU A 282 -18.35 -11.84 18.56
N SER A 283 -19.05 -11.21 19.52
CA SER A 283 -19.87 -11.93 20.51
C SER A 283 -21.14 -12.55 19.93
N ARG A 284 -21.60 -12.10 18.76
CA ARG A 284 -22.82 -12.61 18.12
C ARG A 284 -22.47 -13.27 16.79
N GLU A 285 -23.00 -14.48 16.61
CA GLU A 285 -22.74 -15.31 15.43
C GLU A 285 -23.01 -14.58 14.10
N GLU A 286 -24.13 -13.85 14.01
CA GLU A 286 -24.51 -13.17 12.77
C GLU A 286 -23.57 -12.01 12.40
N SER A 287 -23.19 -11.17 13.37
CA SER A 287 -22.25 -10.06 13.13
C SER A 287 -20.84 -10.57 12.90
N ARG A 288 -20.42 -11.61 13.64
CA ARG A 288 -19.15 -12.29 13.43
C ARG A 288 -19.04 -12.85 12.03
N ARG A 289 -20.05 -13.58 11.55
CA ARG A 289 -20.06 -14.13 10.19
C ARG A 289 -19.99 -13.04 9.12
N LYS A 290 -20.70 -11.91 9.31
CA LYS A 290 -20.62 -10.75 8.39
C LYS A 290 -19.21 -10.16 8.37
N TYR A 291 -18.61 -10.01 9.54
CA TYR A 291 -17.25 -9.52 9.71
C TYR A 291 -16.22 -10.47 9.06
N ASP A 292 -16.36 -11.78 9.29
CA ASP A 292 -15.52 -12.80 8.66
C ASP A 292 -15.64 -12.75 7.14
N HIS A 293 -16.85 -12.63 6.60
CA HIS A 293 -17.04 -12.46 5.15
C HIS A 293 -16.33 -11.21 4.61
N GLN A 294 -16.36 -10.10 5.34
CA GLN A 294 -15.66 -8.87 4.95
C GLN A 294 -14.14 -9.06 4.97
N LEU A 295 -13.61 -9.68 6.02
CA LEU A 295 -12.19 -10.05 6.15
C LEU A 295 -11.71 -10.91 4.97
N HIS A 296 -12.46 -11.96 4.62
CA HIS A 296 -12.10 -12.85 3.51
C HIS A 296 -12.24 -12.19 2.13
N SER A 297 -13.14 -11.22 1.96
CA SER A 297 -13.29 -10.46 0.71
C SER A 297 -12.24 -9.37 0.52
N ALA A 298 -11.57 -8.94 1.61
CA ALA A 298 -10.49 -7.96 1.58
C ALA A 298 -9.12 -8.60 1.27
N SER A 299 -8.98 -9.92 1.39
CA SER A 299 -7.81 -10.66 0.94
C SER A 299 -7.88 -11.00 -0.55
N PRO A 300 -6.77 -10.94 -1.33
CA PRO A 300 -6.77 -11.42 -2.70
C PRO A 300 -7.14 -12.92 -2.73
N PRO A 301 -7.79 -13.41 -3.81
CA PRO A 301 -8.41 -14.73 -3.79
C PRO A 301 -7.37 -15.86 -3.71
N GLU A 302 -7.26 -16.49 -2.54
CA GLU A 302 -6.66 -17.81 -2.41
C GLU A 302 -7.60 -18.88 -2.99
N SER A 303 -7.04 -19.70 -3.87
CA SER A 303 -7.70 -20.83 -4.53
C SER A 303 -8.06 -21.92 -3.52
N SER A 304 -9.34 -22.31 -3.51
CA SER A 304 -9.90 -23.37 -2.70
C SER A 304 -9.39 -24.77 -3.10
N GLY A 305 -8.96 -25.56 -2.11
CA GLY A 305 -8.46 -26.93 -2.32
C GLY A 305 -8.60 -27.84 -1.10
N THR A 306 -9.83 -28.35 -0.91
CA THR A 306 -10.19 -29.67 -0.38
C THR A 306 -9.62 -30.16 0.97
N ARG A 307 -10.53 -30.17 1.95
CA ARG A 307 -10.54 -30.92 3.22
C ARG A 307 -10.27 -32.43 3.03
N ALA A 308 -9.27 -32.96 3.73
CA ALA A 308 -9.14 -34.40 4.00
C ALA A 308 -8.65 -34.64 5.45
N GLN A 309 -9.48 -35.30 6.26
CA GLN A 309 -9.15 -35.84 7.58
C GLN A 309 -8.25 -37.08 7.43
N PRO A 310 -7.32 -37.33 8.37
CA PRO A 310 -7.37 -38.64 9.03
C PRO A 310 -7.01 -38.71 10.52
N LYS A 311 -7.73 -39.66 11.13
CA LYS A 311 -7.63 -40.40 12.40
C LYS A 311 -6.27 -40.49 13.12
N TYR A 312 -6.38 -40.42 14.46
CA TYR A 312 -5.40 -40.78 15.48
C TYR A 312 -4.99 -42.27 15.44
N THR A 313 -3.70 -42.54 15.67
CA THR A 313 -3.19 -43.71 16.38
C THR A 313 -2.06 -43.28 17.32
N GLN A 314 -2.17 -43.69 18.58
CA GLN A 314 -1.14 -43.59 19.62
C GLN A 314 -0.05 -44.64 19.39
N GLU A 315 1.21 -44.28 19.60
CA GLU A 315 2.16 -45.04 20.44
C GLU A 315 3.41 -44.21 20.75
N THR A 316 3.92 -44.42 21.96
CA THR A 316 4.90 -43.64 22.72
C THR A 316 6.33 -44.08 22.45
N HIS A 317 7.29 -43.15 22.32
CA HIS A 317 8.61 -43.28 22.94
C HIS A 317 9.34 -41.92 23.04
N SER A 318 9.95 -41.71 24.20
CA SER A 318 10.59 -40.51 24.71
C SER A 318 11.96 -40.21 24.07
N SER A 319 12.16 -38.97 23.61
CA SER A 319 13.43 -38.25 23.57
C SER A 319 13.12 -36.77 23.29
N TRP A 320 13.65 -35.85 24.09
CA TRP A 320 13.40 -34.40 24.02
C TRP A 320 13.46 -33.83 22.58
N GLU A 321 12.39 -33.15 22.14
CA GLU A 321 12.31 -32.40 20.87
C GLU A 321 11.95 -30.92 21.12
N PRO A 322 12.53 -29.96 20.37
CA PRO A 322 12.21 -28.53 20.52
C PRO A 322 10.76 -28.21 20.06
N PRO A 323 10.07 -27.20 20.64
CA PRO A 323 8.62 -26.98 20.52
C PRO A 323 8.06 -26.70 19.11
N ASN A 324 8.90 -26.73 18.09
CA ASN A 324 8.65 -26.28 16.73
C ASN A 324 9.28 -27.20 15.66
N ALA A 325 9.73 -28.40 16.03
CA ALA A 325 10.26 -29.39 15.08
C ALA A 325 9.24 -29.76 13.97
N LYS A 326 7.94 -29.85 14.30
CA LYS A 326 6.86 -30.08 13.32
C LYS A 326 6.62 -28.91 12.36
N TYR A 327 6.88 -27.68 12.80
CA TYR A 327 6.76 -26.49 11.97
C TYR A 327 7.85 -26.43 10.90
N TRP A 328 9.05 -26.92 11.19
CA TRP A 328 10.15 -26.99 10.22
C TRP A 328 10.13 -28.28 9.36
N ALA A 329 9.53 -29.37 9.84
CA ALA A 329 9.42 -30.63 9.10
C ALA A 329 8.59 -30.51 7.80
N GLN A 330 7.62 -29.58 7.73
CA GLN A 330 6.84 -29.31 6.51
C GLN A 330 7.68 -28.63 5.41
N PHE A 331 8.79 -27.97 5.77
CA PHE A 331 9.67 -27.27 4.84
C PHE A 331 10.89 -28.10 4.39
N HIS A 332 11.18 -29.23 5.03
CA HIS A 332 12.30 -30.12 4.65
C HIS A 332 12.00 -31.12 3.52
N ARG A 333 10.92 -30.94 2.75
CA ARG A 333 10.66 -31.75 1.53
C ARG A 333 11.25 -31.20 0.24
N VAL A 334 12.05 -30.14 0.27
CA VAL A 334 12.81 -29.72 -0.92
C VAL A 334 14.16 -30.43 -0.95
N ARG A 335 14.16 -31.71 -1.38
CA ARG A 335 15.36 -32.38 -1.90
C ARG A 335 15.70 -31.79 -3.28
N PRO A 336 16.99 -31.77 -3.68
CA PRO A 336 17.48 -30.99 -4.81
C PRO A 336 16.95 -31.58 -6.12
N GLN A 337 16.23 -30.77 -6.90
CA GLN A 337 15.67 -31.20 -8.18
C GLN A 337 16.65 -30.92 -9.32
N GLY A 338 17.17 -32.00 -9.92
CA GLY A 338 18.08 -31.97 -11.06
C GLY A 338 17.44 -31.44 -12.36
N PRO A 339 18.26 -31.23 -13.41
CA PRO A 339 17.86 -30.54 -14.64
C PRO A 339 16.70 -31.19 -15.43
N GLU A 340 16.46 -32.50 -15.25
CA GLU A 340 15.40 -33.23 -15.97
C GLU A 340 13.98 -32.93 -15.48
N SER A 341 13.79 -32.66 -14.17
CA SER A 341 12.45 -32.34 -13.63
C SER A 341 11.99 -30.94 -14.05
N ARG A 342 12.92 -29.99 -14.22
CA ARG A 342 12.63 -28.64 -14.71
C ARG A 342 12.07 -28.64 -16.13
N GLN A 343 12.53 -29.55 -17.00
CA GLN A 343 11.99 -29.68 -18.36
C GLN A 343 10.55 -30.21 -18.37
N GLN A 344 10.21 -31.15 -17.49
CA GLN A 344 8.84 -31.65 -17.38
C GLN A 344 7.89 -30.59 -16.81
N GLN A 345 8.33 -29.81 -15.83
CA GLN A 345 7.54 -28.71 -15.26
C GLN A 345 7.31 -27.59 -16.28
N HIS A 346 8.30 -27.25 -17.11
CA HIS A 346 8.11 -26.29 -18.21
C HIS A 346 7.06 -26.76 -19.23
N LYS A 347 7.06 -28.04 -19.61
CA LYS A 347 6.04 -28.59 -20.53
C LYS A 347 4.64 -28.58 -19.91
N HIS A 348 4.54 -28.85 -18.60
CA HIS A 348 3.27 -28.76 -17.88
C HIS A 348 2.75 -27.32 -17.83
N ASN A 349 3.61 -26.36 -17.47
CA ASN A 349 3.26 -24.93 -17.40
C ASN A 349 2.84 -24.37 -18.77
N GLN A 350 3.50 -24.79 -19.86
CA GLN A 350 3.09 -24.40 -21.22
C GLN A 350 1.70 -24.93 -21.60
N ARG A 351 1.34 -26.16 -21.16
CA ARG A 351 -0.01 -26.70 -21.36
C ARG A 351 -1.06 -25.93 -20.57
N VAL A 352 -0.76 -25.59 -19.31
CA VAL A 352 -1.64 -24.79 -18.45
C VAL A 352 -1.88 -23.40 -19.07
N LEU A 353 -0.83 -22.72 -19.54
CA LEU A 353 -0.96 -21.44 -20.23
C LEU A 353 -1.86 -21.54 -21.46
N GLY A 354 -1.74 -22.62 -22.25
CA GLY A 354 -2.62 -22.90 -23.37
C GLY A 354 -4.09 -23.01 -22.98
N TYR A 355 -4.40 -23.72 -21.89
CA TYR A 355 -5.78 -23.81 -21.37
C TYR A 355 -6.32 -22.47 -20.87
N CYS A 356 -5.49 -21.66 -20.19
CA CYS A 356 -5.87 -20.32 -19.74
C CYS A 356 -6.22 -19.39 -20.91
N LEU A 357 -5.40 -19.39 -21.97
CA LEU A 357 -5.67 -18.61 -23.18
C LEU A 357 -6.98 -19.04 -23.85
N LEU A 358 -7.23 -20.35 -23.92
CA LEU A 358 -8.47 -20.90 -24.50
C LEU A 358 -9.70 -20.48 -23.70
N LEU A 359 -9.64 -20.53 -22.37
CA LEU A 359 -10.72 -20.08 -21.49
C LEU A 359 -10.98 -18.57 -21.61
N MET A 360 -9.93 -17.74 -21.72
CA MET A 360 -10.09 -16.30 -21.93
C MET A 360 -10.79 -16.00 -23.26
N VAL A 361 -10.41 -16.66 -24.35
CA VAL A 361 -11.07 -16.49 -25.67
C VAL A 361 -12.52 -16.97 -25.65
N ALA A 362 -12.80 -18.10 -25.00
CA ALA A 362 -14.16 -18.60 -24.83
C ALA A 362 -15.02 -17.63 -24.00
N GLY A 363 -14.48 -17.10 -22.92
CA GLY A 363 -15.13 -16.08 -22.08
C GLY A 363 -15.41 -14.80 -22.86
N MET A 364 -14.45 -14.29 -23.64
CA MET A 364 -14.64 -13.11 -24.49
C MET A 364 -15.73 -13.33 -25.55
N SER A 365 -15.77 -14.53 -26.16
CA SER A 365 -16.78 -14.88 -27.15
C SER A 365 -18.18 -14.99 -26.53
N LEU A 366 -18.29 -15.54 -25.33
CA LEU A 366 -19.55 -15.60 -24.60
C LEU A 366 -20.06 -14.18 -24.25
N HIS A 367 -19.17 -13.31 -23.76
CA HIS A 367 -19.52 -11.90 -23.49
C HIS A 367 -19.95 -11.17 -24.77
N TYR A 368 -19.26 -11.40 -25.89
CA TYR A 368 -19.62 -10.80 -27.17
C TYR A 368 -21.02 -11.22 -27.64
N VAL A 369 -21.36 -12.51 -27.53
CA VAL A 369 -22.70 -13.01 -27.87
C VAL A 369 -23.77 -12.45 -26.93
N ALA A 370 -23.50 -12.41 -25.62
CA ALA A 370 -24.40 -11.82 -24.63
C ALA A 370 -24.67 -10.34 -24.92
N PHE A 371 -23.63 -9.57 -25.26
CA PHE A 371 -23.75 -8.16 -25.60
C PHE A 371 -24.58 -7.94 -26.88
N ARG A 372 -24.32 -8.73 -27.94
CA ARG A 372 -25.11 -8.70 -29.19
C ARG A 372 -26.58 -9.04 -28.95
N LYS A 373 -26.87 -10.03 -28.10
CA LYS A 373 -28.23 -10.40 -27.71
C LYS A 373 -28.92 -9.28 -26.93
N LEU A 374 -28.22 -8.65 -25.99
CA LEU A 374 -28.74 -7.52 -25.22
C LEU A 374 -29.08 -6.33 -26.12
N GLU A 375 -28.19 -6.02 -27.07
CA GLU A 375 -28.43 -4.97 -28.07
C GLU A 375 -29.68 -5.26 -28.91
N GLN A 376 -29.85 -6.52 -29.36
CA GLN A 376 -31.01 -6.93 -30.14
C GLN A 376 -32.32 -6.81 -29.35
N VAL A 377 -32.34 -7.21 -28.08
CA VAL A 377 -33.51 -7.07 -27.20
C VAL A 377 -33.82 -5.59 -26.96
N HIS A 378 -32.80 -4.77 -26.70
CA HIS A 378 -32.99 -3.34 -26.45
C HIS A 378 -33.57 -2.63 -27.67
N ARG A 379 -33.09 -2.94 -28.88
CA ARG A 379 -33.66 -2.42 -30.14
C ARG A 379 -35.13 -2.83 -30.31
N SER A 380 -35.45 -4.11 -30.12
CA SER A 380 -36.84 -4.59 -30.26
C SER A 380 -37.80 -3.94 -29.26
N PHE A 381 -37.33 -3.63 -28.05
CA PHE A 381 -38.11 -2.94 -27.05
C PHE A 381 -38.35 -1.47 -27.41
N MET A 382 -37.35 -0.79 -27.99
CA MET A 382 -37.50 0.59 -28.45
C MET A 382 -38.46 0.68 -29.65
N ASP A 383 -38.39 -0.25 -30.59
CA ASP A 383 -39.31 -0.31 -31.75
C ASP A 383 -40.78 -0.47 -31.30
N GLU A 384 -41.04 -1.30 -30.28
CA GLU A 384 -42.39 -1.48 -29.74
C GLU A 384 -42.90 -0.21 -29.05
N LYS A 385 -42.04 0.48 -28.29
CA LYS A 385 -42.39 1.75 -27.65
C LYS A 385 -42.67 2.85 -28.68
N ASP A 386 -41.85 2.96 -29.71
CA ASP A 386 -42.04 3.95 -30.78
C ASP A 386 -43.33 3.68 -31.56
N ARG A 387 -43.68 2.41 -31.78
CA ARG A 387 -44.96 2.03 -32.39
C ARG A 387 -46.15 2.47 -31.54
N ILE A 388 -46.11 2.23 -30.23
CA ILE A 388 -47.18 2.64 -29.30
C ILE A 388 -47.30 4.17 -29.26
N ILE A 389 -46.18 4.88 -29.14
CA ILE A 389 -46.15 6.35 -29.13
C ILE A 389 -46.73 6.91 -30.42
N THR A 390 -46.34 6.34 -31.57
CA THR A 390 -46.84 6.75 -32.89
C THR A 390 -48.35 6.52 -33.01
N ALA A 391 -48.87 5.40 -32.49
CA ALA A 391 -50.30 5.12 -32.48
C ALA A 391 -51.08 6.12 -31.63
N ILE A 392 -50.60 6.44 -30.42
CA ILE A 392 -51.20 7.44 -29.53
C ILE A 392 -51.18 8.83 -30.18
N TYR A 393 -50.07 9.21 -30.81
CA TYR A 393 -49.95 10.49 -31.51
C TYR A 393 -50.95 10.58 -32.67
N ASN A 394 -51.07 9.53 -33.49
CA ASN A 394 -51.99 9.51 -34.62
C ASN A 394 -53.46 9.55 -34.19
N ASP A 395 -53.84 8.82 -33.13
CA ASP A 395 -55.20 8.88 -32.55
C ASP A 395 -55.51 10.28 -32.01
N THR A 396 -54.58 10.86 -31.25
CA THR A 396 -54.73 12.22 -30.71
C THR A 396 -54.88 13.25 -31.84
N ARG A 397 -54.08 13.12 -32.90
CA ARG A 397 -54.15 13.97 -34.10
C ARG A 397 -55.48 13.81 -34.84
N ALA A 398 -56.01 12.59 -34.94
CA ALA A 398 -57.31 12.32 -35.56
C ALA A 398 -58.46 12.93 -34.74
N ARG A 399 -58.44 12.76 -33.41
CA ARG A 399 -59.41 13.39 -32.49
C ARG A 399 -59.37 14.91 -32.58
N ALA A 400 -58.19 15.51 -32.62
CA ALA A 400 -58.04 16.96 -32.78
C ALA A 400 -58.64 17.46 -34.10
N ARG A 401 -58.45 16.73 -35.21
CA ARG A 401 -59.08 17.04 -36.51
C ARG A 401 -60.59 16.93 -36.47
N ALA A 402 -61.12 15.86 -35.88
CA ALA A 402 -62.56 15.67 -35.73
C ALA A 402 -63.20 16.78 -34.87
N ASN A 403 -62.54 17.15 -33.77
CA ASN A 403 -63.01 18.24 -32.90
C ASN A 403 -62.97 19.60 -33.61
N ARG A 404 -61.93 19.87 -34.40
CA ARG A 404 -61.83 21.08 -35.23
C ARG A 404 -62.94 21.14 -36.28
N ALA A 405 -63.28 20.03 -36.92
CA ALA A 405 -64.39 19.93 -37.87
C ALA A 405 -65.75 20.17 -37.17
N ARG A 406 -65.93 19.63 -35.96
CA ARG A 406 -67.14 19.82 -35.15
C ARG A 406 -67.33 21.28 -34.74
N ILE A 407 -66.26 21.94 -34.28
CA ILE A 407 -66.28 23.38 -33.94
C ILE A 407 -66.60 24.24 -35.17
N GLN A 408 -66.13 23.86 -36.37
CA GLN A 408 -66.49 24.56 -37.61
C GLN A 408 -67.98 24.41 -37.96
N GLN A 409 -68.57 23.22 -37.78
CA GLN A 409 -70.01 23.01 -37.97
C GLN A 409 -70.85 23.78 -36.94
N GLU A 410 -70.47 23.76 -35.66
CA GLU A 410 -71.15 24.51 -34.60
C GLU A 410 -71.12 26.04 -34.85
N ARG A 411 -70.04 26.57 -35.44
CA ARG A 411 -69.96 27.98 -35.86
C ARG A 411 -70.87 28.32 -37.04
N GLN A 412 -71.10 27.39 -37.96
CA GLN A 412 -72.02 27.59 -39.08
C GLN A 412 -73.49 27.51 -38.67
N GLN A 413 -73.80 26.82 -37.57
CA GLN A 413 -75.16 26.65 -37.05
C GLN A 413 -75.55 27.67 -35.97
N ARG A 414 -74.65 28.57 -35.55
CA ARG A 414 -74.96 29.63 -34.58
C ARG A 414 -75.73 30.78 -35.26
N PRO A 415 -76.97 31.10 -34.85
CA PRO A 415 -77.72 32.24 -35.37
C PRO A 415 -77.03 33.57 -35.01
N GLN A 416 -77.04 34.53 -35.94
CA GLN A 416 -76.53 35.88 -35.69
C GLN A 416 -77.33 36.56 -34.55
N PRO A 417 -76.67 37.20 -33.57
CA PRO A 417 -77.37 37.97 -32.56
C PRO A 417 -78.02 39.23 -33.17
N GLN A 418 -79.31 39.42 -32.90
CA GLN A 418 -80.11 40.57 -33.33
C GLN A 418 -79.66 41.88 -32.64
N LYS A 419 -79.65 42.97 -33.42
CA LYS A 419 -79.38 44.35 -32.99
C LYS A 419 -80.45 44.85 -32.00
N GLY A 420 -80.03 45.25 -30.80
CA GLY A 420 -80.79 46.09 -29.87
C GLY A 420 -80.26 47.53 -29.87
N PRO A 421 -81.09 48.54 -29.56
CA PRO A 421 -80.90 49.92 -30.00
C PRO A 421 -79.96 50.76 -29.12
N SER A 422 -79.30 51.74 -29.75
CA SER A 422 -78.55 52.82 -29.09
C SER A 422 -79.45 53.72 -28.25
N PRO A 423 -78.90 54.28 -27.16
CA PRO A 423 -78.89 55.73 -27.04
C PRO A 423 -77.51 56.29 -26.60
N SER A 424 -77.16 57.43 -27.20
CA SER A 424 -76.09 58.37 -26.85
C SER A 424 -76.47 59.23 -25.62
N PRO A 425 -75.71 60.26 -25.18
CA PRO A 425 -74.26 60.53 -25.16
C PRO A 425 -73.77 61.07 -23.78
N GLU A 426 -72.47 61.43 -23.69
CA GLU A 426 -71.79 62.29 -22.69
C GLU A 426 -71.50 61.65 -21.30
N GLY A 427 -70.33 61.78 -20.66
CA GLY A 427 -69.21 62.71 -20.84
C GLY A 427 -67.88 62.12 -20.25
N PRO A 428 -66.85 62.95 -20.02
CA PRO A 428 -65.46 62.60 -20.30
C PRO A 428 -64.61 62.23 -19.10
N GLY A 429 -63.56 61.42 -19.38
CA GLY A 429 -62.23 61.52 -18.78
C GLY A 429 -62.05 61.08 -17.32
N ILE A 430 -61.06 60.22 -17.08
CA ILE A 430 -60.01 60.37 -16.04
C ILE A 430 -59.09 59.14 -16.14
N VAL A 431 -57.79 59.41 -16.33
CA VAL A 431 -56.67 58.50 -16.06
C VAL A 431 -56.18 58.81 -14.64
N PRO A 432 -55.85 57.79 -13.83
CA PRO A 432 -54.49 57.72 -13.27
C PRO A 432 -53.94 56.28 -13.31
N GLN A 433 -52.73 56.05 -13.80
CA GLN A 433 -51.42 56.15 -13.12
C GLN A 433 -51.16 55.09 -12.04
N ASP A 434 -50.16 54.25 -12.37
CA ASP A 434 -49.08 53.70 -11.54
C ASP A 434 -49.32 53.34 -10.07
N SER A 435 -49.01 52.08 -9.73
CA SER A 435 -47.94 51.78 -8.76
C SER A 435 -47.52 50.31 -8.84
N SER A 436 -46.21 50.11 -9.02
CA SER A 436 -45.43 48.86 -8.93
C SER A 436 -45.41 48.28 -7.49
N PRO A 437 -44.68 47.19 -7.16
CA PRO A 437 -43.43 46.66 -7.71
C PRO A 437 -43.57 45.51 -8.71
#